data_AF-A0A953KCZ1-F1
#
_entry.id   AF-A0A953KCZ1-F1
#
_cell.length_a   1.000
_cell.length_b   1.000
_cell.length_c   1.000
_cell.angle_alpha   90.00
_cell.angle_beta   90.00
_cell.angle_gamma   90.00
#
_symmetry.space_group_name_H-M   'P 1'
#
loop_
_entity.id
_entity.type
_entity.pdbx_description
1 polymer ?
#
loop_
_entity_poly.entity_id
_entity_poly.type
_entity_poly.pdbx_seq_one_letter_code
_entity_poly.pdbx_strand_id
1 'polypeptide(L)'
;MPSEVTVKRAFLTRTLTVDYLVNAAITAANVPELYCACFDLLPRKQAQLVQDTKGIDSGAVIHPQLTPAPQAGREELLWVKGQIDPDLKGGRDYHTDFSALVCSAFSEFSGSHHINYTISEERDRGLPDYVPLLQLGRIIPLQVEAFRLGLEFFGSSYITAMMGYVPEVVETMILEVTTSQLALHTYSEGLSAKTVDPLKHGQIFERLNGALSSIVGFDLLADFRAKVSAAL
;
A
#
# COMPACT_ATOMS: atom_id res chain seq x y z
N MET A 1 -8.86 -17.83 -8.39
CA MET A 1 -9.60 -16.56 -8.43
C MET A 1 -9.35 -15.90 -9.77
N PRO A 2 -10.36 -15.36 -10.46
CA PRO A 2 -10.11 -14.59 -11.68
C PRO A 2 -9.40 -13.28 -11.33
N SER A 3 -8.36 -12.96 -12.07
CA SER A 3 -7.69 -11.65 -12.05
C SER A 3 -7.62 -11.11 -13.47
N GLU A 4 -7.88 -9.82 -13.60
CA GLU A 4 -7.74 -9.05 -14.82
C GLU A 4 -6.43 -8.28 -14.74
N VAL A 5 -5.61 -8.41 -15.78
CA VAL A 5 -4.29 -7.78 -15.83
C VAL A 5 -4.23 -6.88 -17.04
N THR A 6 -3.97 -5.60 -16.81
CA THR A 6 -3.72 -4.64 -17.88
C THR A 6 -2.26 -4.22 -17.81
N VAL A 7 -1.51 -4.55 -18.85
CA VAL A 7 -0.11 -4.15 -18.99
C VAL A 7 -0.03 -2.99 -19.97
N LYS A 8 0.53 -1.86 -19.54
CA LYS A 8 0.79 -0.69 -20.40
C LYS A 8 2.29 -0.44 -20.43
N ARG A 9 2.84 -0.25 -21.63
CA ARG A 9 4.27 0.01 -21.84
C ARG A 9 4.46 1.34 -22.54
N ALA A 10 5.25 2.22 -21.94
CA ALA A 10 5.69 3.46 -22.58
C ALA A 10 7.16 3.32 -22.96
N PHE A 11 7.42 3.10 -24.25
CA PHE A 11 8.77 2.84 -24.77
C PHE A 11 9.74 4.02 -24.58
N LEU A 12 9.25 5.25 -24.69
CA LEU A 12 10.07 6.46 -24.59
C LEU A 12 10.61 6.70 -23.18
N THR A 13 9.80 6.40 -22.16
CA THR A 13 10.14 6.60 -20.75
C THR A 13 10.71 5.33 -20.10
N ARG A 14 10.76 4.20 -20.84
CA ARG A 14 11.11 2.87 -20.30
C ARG A 14 10.25 2.49 -19.09
N THR A 15 9.01 2.96 -19.08
CA THR A 15 8.04 2.72 -18.02
C THR A 15 7.24 1.47 -18.35
N LEU A 16 7.03 0.64 -17.33
CA LEU A 16 6.05 -0.44 -17.35
C LEU A 16 5.04 -0.19 -16.24
N THR A 17 3.79 -0.05 -16.64
CA THR A 17 2.66 0.01 -15.71
C THR A 17 1.94 -1.31 -15.77
N VAL A 18 1.70 -1.93 -14.61
CA VAL A 18 0.93 -3.16 -14.50
C VAL A 18 -0.24 -2.92 -13.55
N ASP A 19 -1.41 -2.70 -14.13
CA ASP A 19 -2.67 -2.63 -13.38
C ASP A 19 -3.16 -4.07 -13.16
N TYR A 20 -3.31 -4.47 -11.89
CA TYR A 20 -3.62 -5.85 -11.53
C TYR A 20 -4.89 -5.94 -10.67
N LEU A 21 -6.02 -6.14 -11.31
CA LEU A 21 -7.30 -6.24 -10.63
C LEU A 21 -7.59 -7.69 -10.24
N VAL A 22 -7.61 -8.01 -8.95
CA VAL A 22 -7.97 -9.35 -8.48
C VAL A 22 -9.41 -9.34 -8.00
N ASN A 23 -10.32 -9.78 -8.87
CA ASN A 23 -11.72 -9.99 -8.49
C ASN A 23 -11.84 -11.28 -7.66
N ALA A 24 -11.27 -11.24 -6.46
CA ALA A 24 -11.32 -12.26 -5.43
C ALA A 24 -12.41 -11.93 -4.42
N ALA A 25 -13.28 -12.89 -4.15
CA ALA A 25 -14.19 -12.82 -3.01
C ALA A 25 -13.35 -12.93 -1.72
N ILE A 26 -12.88 -11.78 -1.20
CA ILE A 26 -12.26 -11.71 0.11
C ILE A 26 -13.38 -11.75 1.15
N THR A 27 -13.40 -12.79 1.98
CA THR A 27 -14.42 -12.88 3.04
C THR A 27 -14.16 -11.83 4.11
N ALA A 28 -15.20 -11.44 4.85
CA ALA A 28 -15.05 -10.55 6.00
C ALA A 28 -14.06 -11.07 7.07
N ALA A 29 -13.83 -12.39 7.12
CA ALA A 29 -12.84 -13.00 8.01
C ALA A 29 -11.39 -12.78 7.53
N ASN A 30 -11.18 -12.68 6.22
CA ASN A 30 -9.85 -12.56 5.62
C ASN A 30 -9.33 -11.11 5.63
N VAL A 31 -10.22 -10.10 5.63
CA VAL A 31 -9.82 -8.69 5.58
C VAL A 31 -8.93 -8.30 6.78
N PRO A 32 -9.28 -8.60 8.04
CA PRO A 32 -8.44 -8.26 9.18
C PRO A 32 -7.08 -8.97 9.16
N GLU A 33 -7.03 -10.23 8.72
CA GLU A 33 -5.79 -10.98 8.58
C GLU A 33 -4.87 -10.36 7.53
N LEU A 34 -5.44 -9.99 6.37
CA LEU A 34 -4.67 -9.38 5.28
C LEU A 34 -4.18 -7.98 5.66
N TYR A 35 -5.02 -7.20 6.35
CA TYR A 35 -4.62 -5.94 6.96
C TYR A 35 -3.43 -6.12 7.92
N CYS A 36 -3.49 -7.12 8.80
CA CYS A 36 -2.41 -7.42 9.74
C CYS A 36 -1.12 -7.86 9.06
N ALA A 37 -1.21 -8.61 7.95
CA ALA A 37 -0.07 -9.03 7.16
C ALA A 37 0.57 -7.85 6.41
N CYS A 38 -0.23 -6.88 5.97
CA CYS A 38 0.24 -5.67 5.29
C CYS A 38 1.06 -4.74 6.20
N PHE A 39 0.91 -4.83 7.54
CA PHE A 39 1.77 -4.08 8.46
C PHE A 39 3.25 -4.41 8.35
N ASP A 40 3.58 -5.62 7.89
CA ASP A 40 4.95 -6.06 7.72
C ASP A 40 5.58 -5.46 6.45
N LEU A 41 4.76 -4.82 5.61
CA LEU A 41 5.16 -4.05 4.43
C LEU A 41 5.45 -2.58 4.80
N LEU A 42 4.85 -2.09 5.88
CA LEU A 42 5.04 -0.72 6.32
C LEU A 42 6.41 -0.55 7.01
N PRO A 43 7.07 0.60 6.84
CA PRO A 43 8.32 0.90 7.52
C PRO A 43 8.15 0.76 9.05
N ARG A 44 8.87 -0.18 9.69
CA ARG A 44 8.75 -0.47 11.13
C ARG A 44 9.66 0.43 11.98
N LYS A 45 9.03 1.28 12.82
CA LYS A 45 9.47 1.85 14.12
C LYS A 45 10.92 2.37 14.31
N GLN A 46 11.08 3.68 14.55
CA GLN A 46 11.33 4.37 15.84
C GLN A 46 11.89 5.78 15.51
N ALA A 47 11.22 6.84 15.97
CA ALA A 47 11.58 8.25 15.76
C ALA A 47 11.48 8.75 14.30
N GLN A 48 10.26 9.13 13.93
CA GLN A 48 9.90 10.20 12.99
C GLN A 48 10.42 10.21 11.55
N LEU A 49 11.36 9.39 11.09
CA LEU A 49 11.85 9.47 9.69
C LEU A 49 11.82 8.12 8.97
N VAL A 50 11.24 8.11 7.78
CA VAL A 50 11.25 7.02 6.81
C VAL A 50 12.00 7.51 5.58
N GLN A 51 13.01 6.76 5.16
CA GLN A 51 13.85 7.14 4.04
C GLN A 51 13.38 6.44 2.76
N ASP A 52 13.30 7.18 1.66
CA ASP A 52 13.03 6.71 0.30
C ASP A 52 11.71 5.94 0.13
N THR A 53 10.78 6.10 1.06
CA THR A 53 9.45 5.51 1.01
C THR A 53 8.44 6.51 1.54
N LYS A 54 7.37 6.71 0.78
CA LYS A 54 6.27 7.58 1.17
C LYS A 54 4.93 6.96 0.76
N GLY A 55 3.85 7.56 1.21
CA GLY A 55 2.49 7.22 0.82
C GLY A 55 2.14 7.68 -0.59
N ILE A 56 0.95 7.34 -1.03
CA ILE A 56 0.41 7.82 -2.29
C ILE A 56 -0.37 9.12 -2.10
N ASP A 57 -0.63 9.84 -3.18
CA ASP A 57 -1.68 10.86 -3.16
C ASP A 57 -3.01 10.21 -2.74
N SER A 58 -3.68 10.76 -1.74
CA SER A 58 -5.02 10.33 -1.31
C SER A 58 -6.06 10.24 -2.43
N GLY A 59 -5.86 10.97 -3.55
CA GLY A 59 -6.68 10.89 -4.76
C GLY A 59 -6.31 9.76 -5.72
N ALA A 60 -5.17 9.08 -5.52
CA ALA A 60 -4.77 7.90 -6.28
C ALA A 60 -5.52 6.68 -5.77
N VAL A 61 -6.79 6.55 -6.19
CA VAL A 61 -7.72 5.52 -5.73
C VAL A 61 -8.05 4.57 -6.87
N ILE A 62 -8.07 3.26 -6.62
CA ILE A 62 -8.52 2.26 -7.61
C ILE A 62 -10.05 2.14 -7.57
N HIS A 63 -10.64 2.08 -6.37
CA HIS A 63 -12.07 2.01 -6.09
C HIS A 63 -12.60 3.35 -5.56
N PRO A 64 -13.39 4.10 -6.35
CA PRO A 64 -13.91 5.42 -5.95
C PRO A 64 -14.68 5.43 -4.62
N GLN A 65 -15.21 4.28 -4.20
CA GLN A 65 -15.94 4.10 -2.95
C GLN A 65 -15.05 4.08 -1.69
N LEU A 66 -13.73 3.91 -1.84
CA LEU A 66 -12.76 3.85 -0.75
C LEU A 66 -12.00 5.17 -0.56
N THR A 67 -12.62 6.29 -0.90
CA THR A 67 -11.93 7.60 -0.91
C THR A 67 -12.11 8.30 0.45
N PRO A 68 -11.06 8.42 1.29
CA PRO A 68 -11.03 9.42 2.35
C PRO A 68 -10.95 10.83 1.73
N ALA A 69 -11.34 11.85 2.48
CA ALA A 69 -11.23 13.22 2.00
C ALA A 69 -9.77 13.56 1.68
N PRO A 70 -9.46 14.08 0.47
CA PRO A 70 -8.09 14.40 0.11
C PRO A 70 -7.50 15.44 1.05
N GLN A 71 -6.30 15.17 1.55
CA GLN A 71 -5.58 16.08 2.46
C GLN A 71 -4.36 16.67 1.75
N ALA A 72 -4.33 17.98 1.60
CA ALA A 72 -3.24 18.65 0.91
C ALA A 72 -1.91 18.49 1.67
N GLY A 73 -0.85 18.09 0.95
CA GLY A 73 0.52 17.99 1.49
C GLY A 73 0.77 16.80 2.42
N ARG A 74 -0.15 15.83 2.48
CA ARG A 74 0.02 14.58 3.20
C ARG A 74 -0.26 13.42 2.26
N GLU A 75 0.59 12.41 2.32
CA GLU A 75 0.52 11.25 1.46
C GLU A 75 0.07 10.06 2.28
N GLU A 76 -0.89 9.30 1.79
CA GLU A 76 -1.48 8.21 2.52
C GLU A 76 -0.63 6.94 2.39
N LEU A 77 -0.15 6.44 3.53
CA LEU A 77 0.49 5.13 3.60
C LEU A 77 -0.53 4.02 3.84
N LEU A 78 -1.43 4.24 4.79
CA LEU A 78 -2.42 3.26 5.20
C LEU A 78 -3.70 3.97 5.59
N TRP A 79 -4.82 3.57 4.99
CA TRP A 79 -6.14 3.90 5.46
C TRP A 79 -6.87 2.63 5.86
N VAL A 80 -7.61 2.67 6.97
CA VAL A 80 -8.41 1.55 7.44
C VAL A 80 -9.76 2.05 7.93
N LYS A 81 -10.81 1.34 7.55
CA LYS A 81 -12.17 1.57 7.98
C LYS A 81 -12.78 0.28 8.53
N GLY A 82 -13.54 0.41 9.59
CA GLY A 82 -14.29 -0.70 10.13
C GLY A 82 -15.16 -0.35 11.30
N GLN A 83 -15.50 -1.37 12.08
CA GLN A 83 -16.31 -1.25 13.29
C GLN A 83 -15.56 -1.82 14.50
N ILE A 84 -15.73 -1.15 15.62
CA ILE A 84 -15.27 -1.65 16.93
C ILE A 84 -16.39 -2.50 17.53
N ASP A 85 -16.04 -3.68 18.02
CA ASP A 85 -16.99 -4.53 18.73
C ASP A 85 -17.59 -3.78 19.95
N PRO A 86 -18.92 -3.64 20.04
CA PRO A 86 -19.58 -2.94 21.13
C PRO A 86 -19.30 -3.55 22.52
N ASP A 87 -18.96 -4.84 22.60
CA ASP A 87 -18.66 -5.51 23.87
C ASP A 87 -17.37 -4.98 24.55
N LEU A 88 -16.46 -4.39 23.77
CA LEU A 88 -15.25 -3.75 24.29
C LEU A 88 -15.51 -2.42 25.02
N LYS A 89 -16.65 -1.77 24.76
CA LYS A 89 -17.00 -0.46 25.33
C LYS A 89 -17.82 -0.55 26.62
N GLY A 90 -18.01 -1.74 27.17
CA GLY A 90 -18.64 -1.90 28.50
C GLY A 90 -20.13 -1.59 28.54
N GLY A 91 -20.85 -1.87 27.43
CA GLY A 91 -22.30 -1.83 27.38
C GLY A 91 -22.88 -0.47 26.97
N ARG A 92 -23.25 -0.38 25.69
CA ARG A 92 -24.48 0.21 25.12
C ARG A 92 -24.34 0.21 23.59
N ASP A 93 -25.16 -0.61 22.94
CA ASP A 93 -25.62 -0.69 21.53
C ASP A 93 -25.13 0.32 20.48
N TYR A 94 -23.84 0.59 20.38
CA TYR A 94 -23.29 1.38 19.29
C TYR A 94 -22.05 0.71 18.73
N HIS A 95 -22.21 -0.01 17.60
CA HIS A 95 -21.12 -0.13 16.63
C HIS A 95 -20.60 1.28 16.37
N THR A 96 -19.37 1.54 16.81
CA THR A 96 -18.74 2.81 16.51
C THR A 96 -17.89 2.56 15.28
N ASP A 97 -18.37 3.04 14.14
CA ASP A 97 -17.57 3.12 12.93
C ASP A 97 -16.27 3.88 13.26
N PHE A 98 -15.16 3.36 12.77
CA PHE A 98 -13.88 4.03 12.87
C PHE A 98 -13.25 4.17 11.49
N SER A 99 -12.50 5.25 11.34
CA SER A 99 -11.53 5.43 10.28
C SER A 99 -10.20 5.79 10.93
N ALA A 100 -9.12 5.26 10.40
CA ALA A 100 -7.78 5.64 10.79
C ALA A 100 -6.88 5.74 9.57
N LEU A 101 -5.93 6.65 9.67
CA LEU A 101 -5.07 7.05 8.57
C LEU A 101 -3.64 7.17 9.07
N VAL A 102 -2.70 6.57 8.35
CA VAL A 102 -1.27 6.76 8.52
C VAL A 102 -0.80 7.55 7.30
N CYS A 103 -0.22 8.72 7.54
CA CYS A 103 0.30 9.59 6.51
C CYS A 103 1.82 9.65 6.57
N SER A 104 2.45 9.88 5.43
CA SER A 104 3.79 10.43 5.33
C SER A 104 3.76 11.89 4.88
N ALA A 105 4.73 12.67 5.35
CA ALA A 105 4.97 14.03 4.89
C ALA A 105 6.46 14.25 4.68
N PHE A 106 6.84 14.91 3.59
CA PHE A 106 8.24 15.25 3.32
C PHE A 106 8.87 15.94 4.53
N SER A 107 10.07 15.50 4.91
CA SER A 107 10.86 16.10 5.98
C SER A 107 12.05 16.87 5.41
N GLU A 108 12.95 16.16 4.75
CA GLU A 108 14.21 16.71 4.26
C GLU A 108 14.84 15.81 3.20
N PHE A 109 15.81 16.34 2.46
CA PHE A 109 16.73 15.54 1.67
C PHE A 109 17.91 15.07 2.55
N SER A 110 18.22 13.78 2.53
CA SER A 110 19.44 13.23 3.14
C SER A 110 20.51 13.07 2.07
N GLY A 111 21.22 14.17 1.80
CA GLY A 111 22.14 14.26 0.66
C GLY A 111 21.41 14.33 -0.70
N SER A 112 22.11 14.02 -1.79
CA SER A 112 21.55 14.09 -3.16
C SER A 112 20.76 12.86 -3.59
N HIS A 113 20.75 11.82 -2.76
CA HIS A 113 20.26 10.49 -3.13
C HIS A 113 18.95 10.12 -2.45
N HIS A 114 18.69 10.70 -1.28
CA HIS A 114 17.68 10.18 -0.38
C HIS A 114 16.70 11.26 0.06
N ILE A 115 15.45 10.85 0.27
CA ILE A 115 14.40 11.69 0.82
C ILE A 115 13.89 11.08 2.12
N ASN A 116 13.85 11.89 3.17
CA ASN A 116 13.27 11.51 4.46
C ASN A 116 11.84 12.04 4.57
N TYR A 117 10.96 11.22 5.13
CA TYR A 117 9.55 11.49 5.36
C TYR A 117 9.20 11.29 6.83
N THR A 118 8.38 12.18 7.38
CA THR A 118 7.77 12.00 8.68
C THR A 118 6.49 11.20 8.61
N ILE A 119 6.25 10.34 9.61
CA ILE A 119 5.01 9.56 9.72
C ILE A 119 4.12 10.16 10.80
N SER A 120 2.85 10.36 10.48
CA SER A 120 1.81 10.79 11.41
C SER A 120 0.62 9.86 11.35
N GLU A 121 -0.05 9.68 12.48
CA GLU A 121 -1.28 8.90 12.61
C GLU A 121 -2.47 9.82 12.90
N GLU A 122 -3.58 9.61 12.20
CA GLU A 122 -4.85 10.29 12.41
C GLU A 122 -5.94 9.25 12.66
N ARG A 123 -6.86 9.57 13.58
CA ARG A 123 -7.88 8.63 14.04
C ARG A 123 -9.19 9.34 14.28
N ASP A 124 -10.26 8.70 13.85
CA ASP A 124 -11.60 9.11 14.23
C ASP A 124 -11.90 8.74 15.69
N ARG A 125 -12.88 9.46 16.26
CA ARG A 125 -13.30 9.31 17.65
C ARG A 125 -13.72 7.86 17.92
N GLY A 126 -13.11 7.22 18.91
CA GLY A 126 -13.56 5.91 19.41
C GLY A 126 -12.48 4.84 19.46
N LEU A 127 -11.34 5.05 18.79
CA LEU A 127 -10.13 4.22 18.95
C LEU A 127 -9.30 4.71 20.14
N PRO A 128 -8.67 3.83 20.92
CA PRO A 128 -7.80 4.23 22.02
C PRO A 128 -6.48 4.84 21.53
N ASP A 129 -6.21 6.08 21.92
CA ASP A 129 -5.01 6.84 21.52
C ASP A 129 -3.68 6.20 21.96
N TYR A 130 -3.72 5.32 22.96
CA TYR A 130 -2.53 4.63 23.48
C TYR A 130 -2.12 3.40 22.67
N VAL A 131 -2.96 2.91 21.76
CA VAL A 131 -2.67 1.72 20.93
C VAL A 131 -2.17 2.18 19.56
N PRO A 132 -0.93 1.94 19.12
CA PRO A 132 -0.46 2.35 17.79
C PRO A 132 -1.35 1.83 16.65
N LEU A 133 -1.57 2.60 15.56
CA LEU A 133 -2.49 2.21 14.48
C LEU A 133 -2.08 0.88 13.85
N LEU A 134 -0.78 0.73 13.66
CA LEU A 134 -0.13 -0.48 13.16
C LEU A 134 -0.29 -1.71 14.06
N GLN A 135 -0.86 -1.55 15.26
CA GLN A 135 -1.08 -2.63 16.22
C GLN A 135 -2.56 -2.85 16.53
N LEU A 136 -3.45 -2.02 15.98
CA LEU A 136 -4.88 -2.06 16.30
C LEU A 136 -5.50 -3.43 16.07
N GLY A 137 -5.27 -4.05 14.89
CA GLY A 137 -5.85 -5.36 14.55
C GLY A 137 -5.31 -6.53 15.40
N ARG A 138 -4.23 -6.33 16.16
CA ARG A 138 -3.67 -7.34 17.06
C ARG A 138 -4.14 -7.18 18.50
N ILE A 139 -4.48 -5.96 18.91
CA ILE A 139 -4.79 -5.61 20.30
C ILE A 139 -6.30 -5.53 20.54
N ILE A 140 -7.05 -5.14 19.51
CA ILE A 140 -8.48 -4.89 19.59
C ILE A 140 -9.17 -5.77 18.53
N PRO A 141 -10.21 -6.56 18.89
CA PRO A 141 -11.05 -7.19 17.87
C PRO A 141 -11.72 -6.11 17.03
N LEU A 142 -11.20 -5.92 15.82
CA LEU A 142 -11.71 -4.97 14.83
C LEU A 142 -12.37 -5.73 13.70
N GLN A 143 -13.58 -5.31 13.33
CA GLN A 143 -14.20 -5.72 12.09
C GLN A 143 -13.74 -4.76 11.00
N VAL A 144 -12.62 -5.09 10.34
CA VAL A 144 -12.11 -4.30 9.22
C VAL A 144 -13.00 -4.54 8.00
N GLU A 145 -13.67 -3.49 7.54
CA GLU A 145 -14.55 -3.54 6.36
C GLU A 145 -13.75 -3.28 5.08
N ALA A 146 -12.81 -2.33 5.16
CA ALA A 146 -11.94 -1.98 4.07
C ALA A 146 -10.62 -1.42 4.58
N PHE A 147 -9.57 -1.60 3.78
CA PHE A 147 -8.33 -0.88 3.99
C PHE A 147 -7.65 -0.60 2.64
N ARG A 148 -6.77 0.39 2.66
CA ARG A 148 -5.91 0.75 1.55
C ARG A 148 -4.48 0.91 2.04
N LEU A 149 -3.55 0.35 1.29
CA LEU A 149 -2.11 0.50 1.48
C LEU A 149 -1.54 1.14 0.21
N GLY A 150 -0.89 2.29 0.36
CA GLY A 150 -0.27 3.01 -0.73
C GLY A 150 1.20 3.27 -0.43
N LEU A 151 2.09 2.82 -1.31
CA LEU A 151 3.54 2.98 -1.15
C LEU A 151 4.17 3.46 -2.45
N GLU A 152 5.01 4.49 -2.34
CA GLU A 152 5.93 4.92 -3.40
C GLU A 152 7.36 4.81 -2.91
N PHE A 153 8.21 4.18 -3.73
CA PHE A 153 9.63 3.97 -3.47
C PHE A 153 10.47 4.89 -4.33
N PHE A 154 11.50 5.46 -3.72
CA PHE A 154 12.44 6.33 -4.41
C PHE A 154 13.73 5.58 -4.72
N GLY A 155 14.22 5.79 -5.93
CA GLY A 155 15.60 5.51 -6.31
C GLY A 155 16.29 6.81 -6.69
N SER A 156 17.62 6.79 -6.81
CA SER A 156 18.35 7.95 -7.35
C SER A 156 18.77 7.67 -8.80
N SER A 157 18.45 8.60 -9.70
CA SER A 157 18.96 8.58 -11.07
C SER A 157 19.98 9.70 -11.28
N TYR A 158 21.01 9.41 -12.09
CA TYR A 158 22.02 10.40 -12.44
C TYR A 158 21.53 11.23 -13.62
N ILE A 159 21.39 12.54 -13.43
CA ILE A 159 21.06 13.48 -14.48
C ILE A 159 22.34 14.14 -14.97
N THR A 160 22.80 13.73 -16.15
CA THR A 160 24.05 14.24 -16.77
C THR A 160 24.02 15.75 -16.96
N ALA A 161 22.87 16.32 -17.32
CA ALA A 161 22.70 17.76 -17.52
C ALA A 161 22.89 18.59 -16.24
N MET A 162 22.67 18.01 -15.06
CA MET A 162 22.88 18.66 -13.76
C MET A 162 24.16 18.19 -13.05
N MET A 163 24.93 17.30 -13.67
CA MET A 163 26.08 16.60 -13.06
C MET A 163 25.78 16.08 -11.64
N GLY A 164 24.56 15.59 -11.41
CA GLY A 164 24.08 15.26 -10.07
C GLY A 164 23.06 14.13 -10.07
N TYR A 165 22.59 13.79 -8.88
CA TYR A 165 21.55 12.80 -8.69
C TYR A 165 20.25 13.47 -8.28
N VAL A 166 19.13 12.92 -8.74
CA VAL A 166 17.80 13.29 -8.26
C VAL A 166 17.08 12.04 -7.78
N PRO A 167 16.38 12.09 -6.63
CA PRO A 167 15.45 11.05 -6.26
C PRO A 167 14.23 11.04 -7.20
N GLU A 168 13.85 9.88 -7.69
CA GLU A 168 12.68 9.66 -8.55
C GLU A 168 11.88 8.46 -8.04
N VAL A 169 10.56 8.44 -8.31
CA VAL A 169 9.70 7.30 -7.96
C VAL A 169 10.02 6.15 -8.89
N VAL A 170 10.55 5.05 -8.35
CA VAL A 170 10.90 3.85 -9.12
C VAL A 170 9.83 2.78 -9.08
N GLU A 171 9.04 2.76 -8.00
CA GLU A 171 7.98 1.77 -7.81
C GLU A 171 6.82 2.40 -7.04
N THR A 172 5.59 2.16 -7.50
CA THR A 172 4.36 2.47 -6.75
C THR A 172 3.56 1.20 -6.57
N MET A 173 3.02 1.01 -5.38
CA MET A 173 2.07 -0.06 -5.07
C MET A 173 0.86 0.53 -4.37
N ILE A 174 -0.32 0.24 -4.90
CA ILE A 174 -1.61 0.55 -4.27
C ILE A 174 -2.36 -0.75 -4.12
N LEU A 175 -2.68 -1.12 -2.88
CA LEU A 175 -3.50 -2.26 -2.54
C LEU A 175 -4.76 -1.75 -1.87
N GLU A 176 -5.92 -2.05 -2.45
CA GLU A 176 -7.23 -1.75 -1.90
C GLU A 176 -7.99 -3.03 -1.65
N VAL A 177 -8.55 -3.16 -0.46
CA VAL A 177 -9.25 -4.37 -0.03
C VAL A 177 -10.57 -4.00 0.61
N THR A 178 -11.61 -4.72 0.22
CA THR A 178 -12.93 -4.71 0.85
C THR A 178 -13.36 -6.14 1.18
N THR A 179 -14.51 -6.28 1.83
CA THR A 179 -15.20 -7.57 2.03
C THR A 179 -15.72 -8.22 0.74
N SER A 180 -15.43 -7.66 -0.43
CA SER A 180 -15.90 -8.19 -1.72
C SER A 180 -14.84 -8.21 -2.82
N GLN A 181 -13.75 -7.46 -2.67
CA GLN A 181 -12.80 -7.22 -3.75
C GLN A 181 -11.40 -6.90 -3.22
N LEU A 182 -10.38 -7.26 -4.02
CA LEU A 182 -9.00 -6.82 -3.87
C LEU A 182 -8.50 -6.19 -5.17
N ALA A 183 -8.07 -4.95 -5.13
CA ALA A 183 -7.39 -4.32 -6.24
C ALA A 183 -5.92 -4.07 -5.90
N LEU A 184 -5.04 -4.43 -6.84
CA LEU A 184 -3.61 -4.18 -6.73
C LEU A 184 -3.16 -3.39 -7.97
N HIS A 185 -2.72 -2.16 -7.78
CA HIS A 185 -2.08 -1.41 -8.83
C HIS A 185 -0.57 -1.36 -8.54
N THR A 186 0.22 -1.76 -9.53
CA THR A 186 1.69 -1.69 -9.43
C THR A 186 2.28 -0.95 -10.62
N TYR A 187 3.21 -0.08 -10.31
CA TYR A 187 3.89 0.76 -11.28
C TYR A 187 5.38 0.60 -11.09
N SER A 188 6.15 0.49 -12.18
CA SER A 188 7.60 0.46 -12.11
C SER A 188 8.23 1.28 -13.24
N GLU A 189 9.10 2.22 -12.88
CA GLU A 189 9.91 2.99 -13.82
C GLU A 189 11.31 2.39 -13.99
N GLY A 190 11.98 2.79 -15.08
CA GLY A 190 13.40 2.47 -15.25
C GLY A 190 13.71 1.01 -15.62
N LEU A 191 12.71 0.22 -16.02
CA LEU A 191 12.96 -1.15 -16.45
C LEU A 191 13.82 -1.17 -17.71
N SER A 192 15.02 -1.74 -17.57
CA SER A 192 15.88 -1.98 -18.73
C SER A 192 15.25 -3.07 -19.61
N ALA A 193 15.57 -3.06 -20.91
CA ALA A 193 15.18 -4.16 -21.81
C ALA A 193 15.73 -5.54 -21.39
N LYS A 194 16.66 -5.58 -20.43
CA LYS A 194 17.25 -6.80 -19.85
C LYS A 194 16.63 -7.16 -18.50
N THR A 195 15.72 -6.35 -17.95
CA THR A 195 15.07 -6.63 -16.67
C THR A 195 14.05 -7.73 -16.89
N VAL A 196 14.40 -8.96 -16.48
CA VAL A 196 13.64 -10.18 -16.76
C VAL A 196 12.35 -10.28 -15.92
N ASP A 197 12.31 -9.62 -14.77
CA ASP A 197 11.17 -9.65 -13.86
C ASP A 197 11.12 -8.32 -13.07
N PRO A 198 10.17 -7.42 -13.37
CA PRO A 198 10.02 -6.14 -12.67
C PRO A 198 9.86 -6.32 -11.16
N LEU A 199 9.27 -7.46 -10.77
CA LEU A 199 8.90 -7.76 -9.39
C LEU A 199 10.06 -8.27 -8.54
N LYS A 200 11.19 -8.64 -9.15
CA LYS A 200 12.37 -9.13 -8.41
C LYS A 200 13.05 -8.06 -7.55
N HIS A 201 12.76 -6.79 -7.80
CA HIS A 201 13.38 -5.68 -7.09
C HIS A 201 12.64 -5.29 -5.80
N GLY A 202 11.36 -5.62 -5.67
CA GLY A 202 10.56 -5.28 -4.50
C GLY A 202 10.41 -6.44 -3.51
N GLN A 203 11.10 -6.39 -2.36
CA GLN A 203 10.82 -7.30 -1.23
C GLN A 203 9.34 -7.28 -0.80
N ILE A 204 8.64 -6.20 -1.14
CA ILE A 204 7.23 -5.98 -0.81
C ILE A 204 6.32 -6.88 -1.62
N PHE A 205 6.58 -7.07 -2.91
CA PHE A 205 5.74 -7.91 -3.76
C PHE A 205 5.81 -9.39 -3.33
N GLU A 206 7.00 -9.87 -2.95
CA GLU A 206 7.16 -11.21 -2.39
C GLU A 206 6.46 -11.37 -1.05
N ARG A 207 6.57 -10.37 -0.16
CA ARG A 207 5.85 -10.39 1.14
C ARG A 207 4.34 -10.34 0.95
N LEU A 208 3.84 -9.52 0.02
CA LEU A 208 2.43 -9.46 -0.35
C LEU A 208 1.96 -10.79 -0.93
N ASN A 209 2.74 -11.41 -1.82
CA ASN A 209 2.43 -12.74 -2.33
C ASN A 209 2.34 -13.79 -1.22
N GLY A 210 3.25 -13.75 -0.25
CA GLY A 210 3.18 -14.62 0.93
C GLY A 210 1.89 -14.46 1.72
N ALA A 211 1.44 -13.22 1.95
CA ALA A 211 0.19 -12.92 2.62
C ALA A 211 -1.04 -13.36 1.82
N LEU A 212 -1.06 -13.08 0.50
CA LEU A 212 -2.18 -13.46 -0.35
C LEU A 212 -2.30 -14.97 -0.53
N SER A 213 -1.18 -15.66 -0.69
CA SER A 213 -1.18 -17.12 -0.84
C SER A 213 -1.64 -17.81 0.45
N SER A 214 -1.30 -17.29 1.62
CA SER A 214 -1.67 -17.92 2.90
C SER A 214 -3.10 -17.62 3.32
N ILE A 215 -3.58 -16.38 3.12
CA ILE A 215 -4.87 -15.91 3.64
C ILE A 215 -6.00 -16.13 2.61
N VAL A 216 -5.76 -15.82 1.33
CA VAL A 216 -6.78 -15.89 0.28
C VAL A 216 -6.52 -17.00 -0.74
N GLY A 217 -5.43 -17.76 -0.59
CA GLY A 217 -5.08 -18.85 -1.50
C GLY A 217 -4.71 -18.38 -2.91
N PHE A 218 -4.26 -17.12 -3.04
CA PHE A 218 -3.93 -16.51 -4.32
C PHE A 218 -2.43 -16.37 -4.50
N ASP A 219 -1.87 -17.05 -5.50
CA ASP A 219 -0.47 -16.94 -5.90
C ASP A 219 -0.33 -15.80 -6.92
N LEU A 220 -0.06 -14.61 -6.39
CA LEU A 220 0.14 -13.38 -7.15
C LEU A 220 1.34 -13.48 -8.10
N LEU A 221 2.44 -14.11 -7.66
CA LEU A 221 3.65 -14.26 -8.47
C LEU A 221 3.42 -15.20 -9.66
N ALA A 222 2.76 -16.34 -9.43
CA ALA A 222 2.46 -17.28 -10.51
C ALA A 222 1.51 -16.68 -11.55
N ASP A 223 0.45 -16.00 -11.10
CA ASP A 223 -0.52 -15.39 -12.01
C ASP A 223 0.07 -14.19 -12.77
N PHE A 224 0.89 -13.36 -12.10
CA PHE A 224 1.65 -12.31 -12.78
C PHE A 224 2.57 -12.88 -13.87
N ARG A 225 3.37 -13.90 -13.56
CA ARG A 225 4.27 -14.51 -14.55
C ARG A 225 3.49 -15.10 -15.72
N ALA A 226 2.37 -15.78 -15.45
CA ALA A 226 1.54 -16.34 -16.52
C ALA A 226 1.01 -15.27 -17.48
N LYS A 227 0.66 -14.07 -16.97
CA LYS A 227 -0.04 -13.04 -17.77
C LYS A 227 0.87 -11.93 -18.30
N VAL A 228 1.85 -11.51 -17.51
CA VAL A 228 2.75 -10.41 -17.87
C VAL A 228 3.94 -10.92 -18.69
N SER A 229 4.48 -12.12 -18.41
CA SER A 229 5.53 -12.69 -19.26
C SER A 229 5.03 -13.03 -20.66
N ALA A 230 3.73 -13.25 -20.85
CA ALA A 230 3.11 -13.39 -22.16
C ALA A 230 2.98 -12.04 -22.91
N ALA A 231 3.05 -10.91 -22.19
CA ALA A 231 2.87 -9.56 -22.73
C ALA A 231 4.19 -8.78 -22.91
N LEU A 232 5.28 -9.22 -22.29
CA LEU A 232 6.63 -8.66 -22.41
C LEU A 232 7.41 -9.27 -23.59
#